data_AF-A0A2S9GBS5-F1
#
_entry.id   AF-A0A2S9GBS5-F1
#
_cell.length_a   1.000
_cell.length_b   1.000
_cell.length_c   1.000
_cell.angle_alpha   90.00
_cell.angle_beta   90.00
_cell.angle_gamma   90.00
#
_symmetry.space_group_name_H-M   'P 1'
#
loop_
_entity.id
_entity.type
_entity.pdbx_description
1 polymer ?
#
loop_
_entity_poly.entity_id
_entity_poly.type
_entity_poly.pdbx_seq_one_letter_code
_entity_poly.pdbx_strand_id
1 'polypeptide(L)'
;QLWSMATSVRYQAVFAEAGGLAAGNQVKVSGVTVGTVSDVALARGTAVVTFAVNDSVRLGDATTAHVGIGTLLGERTLVVEPRGT
;
A
#
# COMPACT_ATOMS: atom_id res chain seq x y z
N GLN A 1 -10.08 -4.20 15.77
CA GLN A 1 -9.77 -5.58 15.36
C GLN A 1 -8.25 -5.79 15.50
N LEU A 2 -7.79 -6.35 16.62
CA LEU A 2 -6.37 -6.38 17.01
C LEU A 2 -5.56 -7.58 16.46
N TRP A 3 -6.23 -8.52 15.80
CA TRP A 3 -5.62 -9.79 15.39
C TRP A 3 -4.77 -9.69 14.12
N SER A 4 -5.03 -8.72 13.23
CA SER A 4 -4.28 -8.59 11.96
C SER A 4 -2.86 -8.03 12.15
N MET A 5 -2.56 -7.40 13.29
CA MET A 5 -1.22 -6.88 13.56
C MET A 5 -0.21 -7.99 13.87
N ALA A 6 -0.66 -9.16 14.34
CA ALA A 6 0.21 -10.28 14.69
C ALA A 6 0.78 -11.01 13.46
N THR A 7 0.16 -10.87 12.29
CA THR A 7 0.52 -11.60 11.05
C THR A 7 0.49 -10.68 9.82
N SER A 8 1.08 -9.49 9.94
CA SER A 8 1.21 -8.55 8.82
C SER A 8 2.67 -8.22 8.53
N VAL A 9 3.01 -8.10 7.25
CA VAL A 9 4.34 -7.73 6.76
C VAL A 9 4.32 -6.27 6.34
N ARG A 10 5.29 -5.49 6.80
CA ARG A 10 5.41 -4.05 6.52
C ARG A 10 6.34 -3.82 5.33
N TYR A 11 5.88 -3.01 4.39
CA TYR A 11 6.61 -2.63 3.19
C TYR A 11 6.66 -1.11 3.04
N GLN A 12 7.61 -0.64 2.23
CA GLN A 12 7.71 0.76 1.83
C GLN A 12 7.76 0.87 0.33
N ALA A 13 7.07 1.86 -0.21
CA ALA A 13 7.13 2.24 -1.61
C ALA A 13 7.41 3.75 -1.71
N VAL A 14 8.25 4.11 -2.66
CA VAL A 14 8.68 5.49 -2.89
C VAL A 14 8.03 6.02 -4.15
N PHE A 15 7.37 7.17 -4.06
CA PHE A 15 6.65 7.82 -5.13
C PHE A 15 7.21 9.23 -5.36
N ALA A 16 7.19 9.68 -6.62
CA ALA A 16 7.39 11.09 -6.92
C ALA A 16 6.27 11.94 -6.28
N GLU A 17 5.04 11.43 -6.27
CA GLU A 17 3.87 12.05 -5.65
C GLU A 17 2.90 10.97 -5.15
N ALA A 18 2.30 11.17 -3.98
CA ALA A 18 1.27 10.31 -3.41
C ALA A 18 0.00 11.08 -3.02
N GLY A 19 -0.35 12.10 -3.82
CA GLY A 19 -1.43 13.04 -3.53
C GLY A 19 -2.76 12.35 -3.21
N GLY A 20 -3.33 12.69 -2.05
CA GLY A 20 -4.59 12.15 -1.55
C GLY A 20 -4.50 10.75 -0.94
N LEU A 21 -3.32 10.11 -0.95
CA LEU A 21 -3.08 8.90 -0.16
C LEU A 21 -2.73 9.30 1.28
N ALA A 22 -3.28 8.57 2.24
CA ALA A 22 -3.14 8.80 3.67
C ALA A 22 -3.19 7.49 4.45
N ALA A 23 -2.78 7.55 5.72
CA ALA A 23 -2.95 6.44 6.65
C ALA A 23 -4.43 6.01 6.72
N GLY A 24 -4.66 4.69 6.71
CA GLY A 24 -5.99 4.09 6.66
C GLY A 24 -6.49 3.76 5.26
N ASN A 25 -5.91 4.33 4.19
CA ASN A 25 -6.30 3.94 2.83
C ASN A 25 -5.98 2.46 2.56
N GLN A 26 -6.82 1.85 1.74
CA GLN A 26 -6.74 0.43 1.41
C GLN A 26 -5.52 0.14 0.55
N VAL A 27 -4.89 -1.01 0.80
CA VAL A 27 -3.91 -1.62 -0.09
C VAL A 27 -4.58 -2.75 -0.84
N LYS A 28 -4.50 -2.74 -2.17
CA LYS A 28 -5.18 -3.69 -3.04
C LYS A 28 -4.22 -4.46 -3.93
N VAL A 29 -4.50 -5.75 -4.11
CA VAL A 29 -3.88 -6.62 -5.12
C VAL A 29 -4.99 -7.19 -5.97
N SER A 30 -4.92 -7.00 -7.29
CA SER A 30 -5.96 -7.46 -8.24
C SER A 30 -7.39 -7.05 -7.84
N GLY A 31 -7.55 -5.85 -7.25
CA GLY A 31 -8.82 -5.31 -6.78
C GLY A 31 -9.27 -5.76 -5.38
N VAL A 32 -8.59 -6.75 -4.78
CA VAL A 32 -8.90 -7.26 -3.44
C VAL A 32 -8.10 -6.51 -2.39
N THR A 33 -8.76 -6.06 -1.32
CA THR A 33 -8.08 -5.42 -0.18
C THR A 33 -7.29 -6.45 0.62
N VAL A 34 -5.98 -6.22 0.70
CA VAL A 34 -5.02 -7.14 1.36
C VAL A 34 -4.28 -6.49 2.53
N GLY A 35 -4.51 -5.20 2.77
CA GLY A 35 -3.75 -4.43 3.72
C GLY A 35 -4.20 -2.98 3.83
N THR A 36 -3.41 -2.20 4.56
CA THR A 36 -3.68 -0.78 4.82
C THR A 36 -2.40 0.04 4.78
N VAL A 37 -2.53 1.27 4.28
CA VAL A 37 -1.49 2.29 4.41
C VAL A 37 -1.40 2.69 5.87
N SER A 38 -0.18 2.62 6.42
CA SER A 38 0.10 2.96 7.81
C SER A 38 0.69 4.35 7.99
N ASP A 39 1.39 4.87 6.97
CA ASP A 39 2.00 6.19 7.01
C ASP A 39 2.31 6.71 5.60
N VAL A 40 2.31 8.04 5.44
CA VAL A 40 2.76 8.74 4.23
C VAL A 40 3.63 9.91 4.67
N ALA A 41 4.92 9.83 4.39
CA ALA A 41 5.89 10.84 4.79
C ALA A 41 6.59 11.45 3.58
N LEU A 42 6.89 12.75 3.63
CA LEU A 42 7.77 13.38 2.64
C LEU A 42 9.23 13.24 3.08
N ALA A 43 10.04 12.62 2.24
CA ALA A 43 11.47 12.48 2.44
C ALA A 43 12.23 12.88 1.17
N ARG A 44 13.09 13.90 1.27
CA ARG A 44 13.96 14.36 0.16
C ARG A 44 13.21 14.62 -1.15
N GLY A 45 12.02 15.24 -1.07
CA GLY A 45 11.21 15.56 -2.25
C GLY A 45 10.43 14.38 -2.85
N THR A 46 10.40 13.23 -2.17
CA THR A 46 9.60 12.06 -2.55
C THR A 46 8.62 11.70 -1.45
N ALA A 47 7.51 11.06 -1.80
CA ALA A 47 6.58 10.48 -0.85
C ALA A 47 6.99 9.03 -0.53
N VAL A 48 7.30 8.76 0.73
CA VAL A 48 7.55 7.43 1.25
C VAL A 48 6.25 6.93 1.89
N VAL A 49 5.63 5.95 1.24
CA VAL A 49 4.40 5.32 1.70
C VAL A 49 4.76 4.04 2.42
N THR A 50 4.36 3.94 3.68
CA THR A 50 4.55 2.74 4.48
C THR A 50 3.23 2.02 4.65
N PHE A 51 3.17 0.74 4.32
CA PHE A 51 1.93 -0.04 4.33
C PHE A 51 2.15 -1.44 4.87
N ALA A 52 1.10 -2.04 5.40
CA ALA A 52 1.10 -3.40 5.91
C ALA A 52 0.21 -4.27 5.04
N VAL A 53 0.65 -5.49 4.74
CA VAL A 53 -0.08 -6.50 3.97
C VAL A 53 -0.20 -7.76 4.82
N ASN A 54 -1.32 -8.47 4.74
CA ASN A 54 -1.48 -9.78 5.37
C ASN A 54 -0.38 -10.75 4.89
N ASP A 55 0.18 -11.55 5.80
CA ASP A 55 1.25 -12.51 5.54
C ASP A 55 0.89 -13.62 4.52
N SER A 56 -0.39 -13.83 4.25
CA SER A 56 -0.89 -14.72 3.20
C SER A 56 -0.61 -14.23 1.78
N VAL A 57 -0.26 -12.95 1.62
CA VAL A 57 0.09 -12.35 0.33
C VAL A 57 1.61 -12.22 0.23
N ARG A 58 2.19 -12.88 -0.77
CA ARG A 58 3.62 -12.79 -1.09
C ARG A 58 3.85 -11.65 -2.08
N LEU A 59 4.72 -10.72 -1.73
CA LEU A 59 5.24 -9.69 -2.61
C LEU A 59 6.69 -10.03 -2.93
N GLY A 60 6.99 -10.32 -4.20
CA GLY A 60 8.35 -10.59 -4.66
C GLY A 60 9.16 -9.31 -4.87
N ASP A 61 10.44 -9.48 -5.14
CA ASP A 61 11.44 -8.42 -5.35
C ASP A 61 11.14 -7.46 -6.52
N ALA A 62 10.41 -7.93 -7.53
CA ALA A 62 10.01 -7.12 -8.69
C ALA A 62 8.62 -6.49 -8.55
N THR A 63 8.01 -6.57 -7.36
CA THR A 63 6.70 -5.96 -7.06
C THR A 63 6.72 -4.46 -7.32
N THR A 64 5.66 -3.96 -7.97
CA THR A 64 5.45 -2.53 -8.16
C THR A 64 4.21 -2.07 -7.39
N ALA A 65 4.12 -0.75 -7.17
CA ALA A 65 2.95 -0.14 -6.56
C ALA A 65 2.61 1.18 -7.25
N HIS A 66 1.32 1.50 -7.33
CA HIS A 66 0.81 2.75 -7.89
C HIS A 66 -0.36 3.29 -7.06
N VAL A 67 -0.59 4.60 -7.11
CA VAL A 67 -1.75 5.23 -6.47
C VAL A 67 -2.95 5.12 -7.40
N GLY A 68 -4.00 4.45 -6.95
CA GLY A 68 -5.26 4.26 -7.69
C GLY A 68 -6.43 5.00 -7.06
N ILE A 69 -7.61 4.84 -7.68
CA ILE A 69 -8.90 5.29 -7.15
C ILE A 69 -9.71 4.06 -6.74
N GLY A 70 -10.12 4.01 -5.48
CA GLY A 70 -10.83 2.88 -4.89
C GLY A 70 -12.36 2.98 -4.95
N THR A 71 -12.92 4.18 -5.11
CA THR A 71 -14.37 4.43 -5.09
C THR A 71 -14.78 5.51 -6.10
N LEU A 72 -16.07 5.58 -6.43
CA LEU A 72 -16.63 6.63 -7.31
C LEU A 72 -16.46 8.05 -6.75
N LEU A 73 -16.33 8.17 -5.41
CA LEU A 73 -16.10 9.43 -4.71
C LEU A 73 -14.62 9.86 -4.73
N GLY A 74 -13.74 9.10 -5.39
CA GLY A 74 -12.34 9.47 -5.57
C GLY A 74 -11.42 9.10 -4.40
N GLU A 75 -11.83 8.20 -3.50
CA GLU A 75 -10.95 7.71 -2.43
C GLU A 75 -9.68 7.11 -3.04
N ARG A 76 -8.51 7.50 -2.53
CA ARG A 76 -7.23 6.94 -2.97
C ARG A 76 -6.97 5.58 -2.35
N THR A 77 -6.32 4.72 -3.12
CA THR A 77 -5.90 3.39 -2.68
C THR A 77 -4.48 3.13 -3.18
N LEU A 78 -3.71 2.36 -2.44
CA LEU A 78 -2.44 1.84 -2.91
C LEU A 78 -2.71 0.53 -3.66
N VAL A 79 -2.44 0.48 -4.95
CA VAL A 79 -2.50 -0.75 -5.73
C VAL A 79 -1.12 -1.35 -5.81
N VAL A 80 -1.00 -2.63 -5.49
CA VAL A 80 0.24 -3.39 -5.51
C VAL A 80 0.11 -4.47 -6.58
N GLU A 81 1.14 -4.58 -7.42
CA GLU A 81 1.26 -5.60 -8.47
C GLU A 81 2.41 -6.54 -8.11
N PRO A 82 2.11 -7.71 -7.49
CA PRO A 82 3.13 -8.67 -7.14
C PRO A 82 3.84 -9.20 -8.38
N ARG A 83 5.18 -9.17 -8.37
CA ARG A 83 6.02 -9.80 -9.38
C ARG A 83 7.32 -10.27 -8.72
N GLY A 84 8.07 -11.12 -9.43
CA GLY A 84 9.31 -11.67 -8.91
C GLY A 84 9.08 -12.92 -8.06
N THR A 85 10.04 -13.24 -7.19
CA THR A 85 10.04 -14.46 -6.36
C THR A 85 10.18 -14.16 -4.89
#